data_AF-A0A3A9AGW7-F1
#
_entry.id   AF-A0A3A9AGW7-F1
#
_cell.length_a   1.000
_cell.length_b   1.000
_cell.length_c   1.000
_cell.angle_alpha   90.00
_cell.angle_beta   90.00
_cell.angle_gamma   90.00
#
_symmetry.space_group_name_H-M   'P 1'
#
loop_
_entity.id
_entity.type
_entity.pdbx_description
1 polymer ?
#
loop_
_entity_poly.entity_id
_entity_poly.type
_entity_poly.pdbx_seq_one_letter_code
_entity_poly.pdbx_strand_id
1 'polypeptide(L)'
;MRIKRETLVMLISVCLIILVTVSLSGTYAFASTDKKDAISIIHESADILHYEDGVPYIHDILTNNTDKTIIETQYTMLAYDENGSPLKLDWNFFDSSADSSYENAVSSKENILSGQTEEYRGGWSLYDGEVMKDFPKVGDGGASQVTYVLVCLQKVMFEDGTVWENPDYDNWLMTYAGKETEIEELQTYYPHRYDTTGKQPQEEENEIGNIDQ
;
A
#
# COMPACT_ATOMS: atom_id res chain seq x y z
N MET A 1 -27.42 -13.90 67.56
CA MET A 1 -27.23 -12.47 67.92
C MET A 1 -26.20 -11.90 66.95
N ARG A 2 -26.46 -11.02 65.97
CA ARG A 2 -27.61 -10.20 65.56
C ARG A 2 -27.84 -10.41 64.04
N ILE A 3 -29.09 -10.37 63.62
CA ILE A 3 -29.55 -10.26 62.22
C ILE A 3 -30.02 -8.81 62.00
N LYS A 4 -29.69 -8.24 60.84
CA LYS A 4 -30.38 -7.14 60.13
C LYS A 4 -30.15 -7.47 58.63
N ARG A 5 -31.10 -7.84 57.75
CA ARG A 5 -32.46 -7.35 57.39
C ARG A 5 -32.42 -5.84 57.16
N GLU A 6 -32.71 -5.25 55.99
CA GLU A 6 -33.72 -5.48 54.93
C GLU A 6 -33.13 -4.93 53.60
N THR A 7 -33.51 -5.35 52.38
CA THR A 7 -34.73 -4.97 51.63
C THR A 7 -34.83 -5.91 50.41
N LEU A 8 -35.78 -6.88 50.33
CA LEU A 8 -37.12 -6.81 49.67
C LEU A 8 -37.00 -6.55 48.15
N VAL A 9 -37.46 -7.38 47.19
CA VAL A 9 -38.83 -7.88 46.94
C VAL A 9 -38.81 -9.16 46.04
N MET A 10 -39.81 -10.02 46.29
CA MET A 10 -40.30 -11.28 45.68
C MET A 10 -40.26 -11.43 44.13
N LEU A 11 -39.92 -12.59 43.53
CA LEU A 11 -40.67 -13.87 43.36
C LEU A 11 -41.85 -13.78 42.37
N ILE A 12 -41.79 -14.49 41.22
CA ILE A 12 -42.89 -15.01 40.37
C ILE A 12 -42.22 -15.90 39.29
N SER A 13 -42.38 -17.23 39.36
CA SER A 13 -43.37 -18.03 38.60
C SER A 13 -42.76 -18.55 37.27
N VAL A 14 -42.29 -19.79 37.24
CA VAL A 14 -43.04 -20.96 36.71
C VAL A 14 -43.39 -20.82 35.22
N CYS A 15 -42.66 -21.54 34.36
CA CYS A 15 -43.20 -22.56 33.45
C CYS A 15 -42.23 -22.87 32.32
N LEU A 16 -41.99 -24.18 32.12
CA LEU A 16 -41.67 -24.79 30.85
C LEU A 16 -42.43 -24.11 29.71
N ILE A 17 -41.73 -23.68 28.66
CA ILE A 17 -42.23 -23.83 27.29
C ILE A 17 -41.07 -24.30 26.42
N ILE A 18 -41.15 -25.57 26.05
CA ILE A 18 -40.49 -26.15 24.89
C ILE A 18 -41.03 -25.40 23.67
N LEU A 19 -40.18 -24.68 22.95
CA LEU A 19 -40.48 -24.25 21.58
C LEU A 19 -39.45 -24.85 20.63
N VAL A 20 -39.90 -25.96 20.03
CA VAL A 20 -39.42 -26.45 18.74
C VAL A 20 -39.61 -25.32 17.73
N THR A 21 -38.52 -24.79 17.20
CA THR A 21 -38.55 -24.03 15.94
C THR A 21 -37.89 -24.86 14.86
N VAL A 22 -38.76 -25.28 13.95
CA VAL A 22 -38.54 -25.94 12.67
C VAL A 22 -37.27 -25.46 11.98
N SER A 23 -36.44 -26.41 11.56
CA SER A 23 -35.37 -26.19 10.59
C SER A 23 -35.98 -25.75 9.26
N LEU A 24 -36.19 -24.45 9.10
CA LEU A 24 -36.31 -23.84 7.79
C LEU A 24 -34.89 -23.47 7.39
N SER A 25 -34.21 -24.39 6.70
CA SER A 25 -33.02 -24.07 5.92
C SER A 25 -33.45 -23.14 4.78
N GLY A 26 -33.64 -21.86 5.12
CA GLY A 26 -33.69 -20.80 4.16
C GLY A 26 -32.30 -20.69 3.55
N THR A 27 -32.19 -21.02 2.28
CA THR A 27 -31.06 -20.59 1.46
C THR A 27 -31.00 -19.07 1.59
N TYR A 28 -30.09 -18.56 2.40
CA TYR A 28 -29.69 -17.17 2.31
C TYR A 28 -28.94 -17.05 0.98
N ALA A 29 -29.69 -16.75 -0.08
CA ALA A 29 -29.09 -16.05 -1.20
C ALA A 29 -28.61 -14.72 -0.61
N PHE A 30 -27.31 -14.62 -0.33
CA PHE A 30 -26.69 -13.33 -0.23
C PHE A 30 -26.96 -12.68 -1.59
N ALA A 31 -27.92 -11.76 -1.61
CA ALA A 31 -27.96 -10.79 -2.68
C ALA A 31 -26.57 -10.16 -2.66
N SER A 32 -25.74 -10.50 -3.65
CA SER A 32 -24.60 -9.69 -4.01
C SER A 32 -25.19 -8.33 -4.31
N THR A 33 -25.22 -7.46 -3.31
CA THR A 33 -25.28 -6.05 -3.59
C THR A 33 -24.02 -5.79 -4.38
N ASP A 34 -24.15 -5.69 -5.70
CA ASP A 34 -23.27 -4.92 -6.57
C ASP A 34 -23.23 -3.50 -6.00
N LYS A 35 -22.53 -3.34 -4.87
CA LYS A 35 -21.76 -2.14 -4.69
C LYS A 35 -20.73 -2.28 -5.79
N LYS A 36 -20.92 -1.48 -6.84
CA LYS A 36 -19.85 -1.18 -7.78
C LYS A 36 -18.78 -0.53 -6.90
N ASP A 37 -17.94 -1.36 -6.28
CA ASP A 37 -16.91 -0.91 -5.36
C ASP A 37 -16.10 0.14 -6.11
N ALA A 38 -15.80 1.26 -5.45
CA ALA A 38 -15.04 2.32 -6.07
C ALA A 38 -13.73 1.71 -6.59
N ILE A 39 -13.54 1.74 -7.91
CA ILE A 39 -12.38 1.18 -8.61
C ILE A 39 -11.14 1.80 -7.97
N SER A 40 -10.26 0.96 -7.44
CA SER A 40 -9.12 1.43 -6.67
C SER A 40 -7.95 0.49 -6.79
N ILE A 41 -6.78 1.03 -6.50
CA ILE A 41 -5.56 0.27 -6.27
C ILE A 41 -5.17 0.55 -4.83
N ILE A 42 -4.74 -0.48 -4.11
CA ILE A 42 -4.34 -0.35 -2.71
C ILE A 42 -2.89 -0.80 -2.60
N HIS A 43 -2.05 0.05 -2.04
CA HIS A 43 -0.76 -0.37 -1.51
C HIS A 43 -1.00 -0.93 -0.11
N GLU A 44 -0.89 -2.24 0.07
CA GLU A 44 -1.24 -2.93 1.31
C GLU A 44 -0.17 -2.74 2.39
N SER A 45 1.10 -2.87 2.01
CA SER A 45 2.26 -2.62 2.88
C SER A 45 3.52 -2.36 2.07
N ALA A 46 4.54 -1.81 2.73
CA ALA A 46 5.93 -1.81 2.27
C ALA A 46 6.83 -2.17 3.45
N ASP A 47 7.12 -3.46 3.59
CA ASP A 47 7.82 -4.03 4.73
C ASP A 47 9.30 -4.19 4.45
N ILE A 48 10.14 -4.05 5.48
CA ILE A 48 11.57 -4.36 5.38
C ILE A 48 11.77 -5.81 5.78
N LEU A 49 12.08 -6.65 4.80
CA LEU A 49 12.34 -8.08 4.98
C LEU A 49 13.82 -8.37 4.72
N HIS A 50 14.23 -9.60 5.02
CA HIS A 50 15.62 -10.03 4.85
C HIS A 50 15.67 -11.34 4.05
N TYR A 51 16.59 -11.41 3.09
CA TYR A 51 16.90 -12.65 2.39
C TYR A 51 17.59 -13.65 3.34
N GLU A 52 17.76 -14.91 2.91
CA GLU A 52 18.40 -15.95 3.72
C GLU A 52 19.85 -15.61 4.12
N ASP A 53 20.54 -14.81 3.31
CA ASP A 53 21.89 -14.30 3.57
C ASP A 53 21.92 -13.05 4.48
N GLY A 54 20.75 -12.57 4.92
CA GLY A 54 20.59 -11.42 5.79
C GLY A 54 20.55 -10.08 5.08
N VAL A 55 20.60 -10.05 3.74
CA VAL A 55 20.49 -8.78 3.00
C VAL A 55 19.08 -8.21 3.15
N PRO A 56 18.93 -6.94 3.58
CA PRO A 56 17.61 -6.32 3.69
C PRO A 56 17.04 -5.95 2.32
N TYR A 57 15.72 -6.01 2.19
CA TYR A 57 14.99 -5.55 1.01
C TYR A 57 13.61 -5.02 1.38
N ILE A 58 13.12 -4.09 0.56
CA ILE A 58 11.75 -3.56 0.64
C ILE A 58 10.83 -4.52 -0.09
N HIS A 59 9.84 -5.06 0.61
CA HIS A 59 8.79 -5.90 0.06
C HIS A 59 7.47 -5.14 0.08
N ASP A 60 7.03 -4.69 -1.09
CA ASP A 60 5.81 -3.93 -1.25
C ASP A 60 4.72 -4.80 -1.89
N ILE A 61 3.46 -4.59 -1.48
CA ILE A 61 2.32 -5.43 -1.89
C ILE A 61 1.21 -4.55 -2.43
N LEU A 62 0.80 -4.77 -3.68
CA LEU A 62 -0.34 -4.10 -4.30
C LEU A 62 -1.57 -5.02 -4.40
N THR A 63 -2.75 -4.45 -4.13
CA THR A 63 -4.05 -5.05 -4.48
C THR A 63 -4.70 -4.25 -5.60
N ASN A 64 -5.04 -4.94 -6.68
CA ASN A 64 -5.78 -4.43 -7.82
C ASN A 64 -7.28 -4.64 -7.63
N ASN A 65 -7.99 -3.64 -7.11
CA ASN A 65 -9.46 -3.64 -7.04
C ASN A 65 -10.09 -2.94 -8.27
N THR A 66 -9.39 -2.91 -9.40
CA THR A 66 -9.93 -2.44 -10.67
C THR A 66 -10.55 -3.59 -11.46
N ASP A 67 -11.27 -3.27 -12.55
CA ASP A 67 -11.84 -4.25 -13.48
C ASP A 67 -10.87 -4.67 -14.60
N LYS A 68 -9.59 -4.27 -14.52
CA LYS A 68 -8.57 -4.51 -15.55
C LYS A 68 -7.31 -5.10 -14.97
N THR A 69 -6.58 -5.89 -15.76
CA THR A 69 -5.23 -6.35 -15.37
C THR A 69 -4.23 -5.19 -15.41
N ILE A 70 -3.44 -5.05 -14.36
CA ILE A 70 -2.28 -4.14 -14.32
C ILE A 70 -1.08 -4.86 -14.93
N ILE A 71 -0.43 -4.21 -15.90
CA ILE A 71 0.73 -4.76 -16.63
C ILE A 71 2.03 -3.99 -16.38
N GLU A 72 1.94 -2.76 -15.90
CA GLU A 72 3.09 -1.96 -15.51
C GLU A 72 2.69 -0.94 -14.44
N THR A 73 3.61 -0.69 -13.51
CA THR A 73 3.51 0.39 -12.52
C THR A 73 4.74 1.29 -12.64
N GLN A 74 4.56 2.57 -12.34
CA GLN A 74 5.64 3.48 -12.00
C GLN A 74 5.36 4.04 -10.62
N TYR A 75 6.36 4.01 -9.75
CA TYR A 75 6.23 4.42 -8.36
C TYR A 75 7.54 4.97 -7.81
N THR A 76 7.44 5.67 -6.69
CA THR A 76 8.61 6.17 -5.96
C THR A 76 8.64 5.64 -4.55
N MET A 77 9.83 5.23 -4.11
CA MET A 77 10.11 4.84 -2.73
C MET A 77 10.86 5.94 -1.99
N LEU A 78 10.53 6.12 -0.72
CA LEU A 78 11.22 6.95 0.26
C LEU A 78 11.50 6.12 1.52
N ALA A 79 12.59 6.40 2.20
CA ALA A 79 13.03 5.67 3.39
C ALA A 79 13.25 6.61 4.58
N TYR A 80 12.91 6.14 5.77
CA TYR A 80 13.01 6.87 7.03
C TYR A 80 13.60 6.01 8.14
N ASP A 81 14.31 6.65 9.06
CA ASP A 81 14.78 6.01 10.29
C ASP A 81 13.67 5.91 11.36
N GLU A 82 14.03 5.33 12.51
CA GLU A 82 13.11 5.14 13.64
C GLU A 82 12.53 6.45 14.22
N ASN A 83 13.18 7.59 13.94
CA ASN A 83 12.80 8.91 14.41
C ASN A 83 12.05 9.72 13.33
N GLY A 84 11.78 9.13 12.16
CA GLY A 84 11.10 9.81 11.07
C GLY A 84 12.01 10.76 10.28
N SER A 85 13.32 10.64 10.45
CA SER A 85 14.29 11.38 9.65
C SER A 85 14.45 10.71 8.28
N PRO A 86 14.43 11.48 7.17
CA PRO A 86 14.56 10.93 5.84
C PRO A 86 15.99 10.45 5.57
N LEU A 87 16.12 9.29 4.95
CA LEU A 87 17.40 8.67 4.64
C LEU A 87 17.76 8.86 3.16
N LYS A 88 19.01 9.25 2.88
CA LYS A 88 19.58 9.13 1.53
C LYS A 88 20.19 7.75 1.38
N LEU A 89 19.74 7.01 0.38
CA LEU A 89 20.19 5.64 0.13
C LEU A 89 20.86 5.53 -1.24
N ASP A 90 21.79 4.59 -1.37
CA ASP A 90 22.33 4.13 -2.65
C ASP A 90 21.37 3.11 -3.27
N TRP A 91 20.22 3.60 -3.75
CA TRP A 91 19.13 2.75 -4.24
C TRP A 91 19.54 1.80 -5.36
N ASN A 92 20.47 2.22 -6.21
CA ASN A 92 21.00 1.47 -7.34
C ASN A 92 22.48 1.12 -7.14
N PHE A 93 22.84 0.53 -6.01
CA PHE A 93 24.24 0.26 -5.61
C PHE A 93 25.07 -0.62 -6.58
N PHE A 94 24.45 -1.29 -7.55
CA PHE A 94 25.16 -1.96 -8.66
C PHE A 94 25.65 -0.97 -9.74
N ASP A 95 25.01 0.19 -9.86
CA ASP A 95 25.41 1.28 -10.73
C ASP A 95 26.29 2.26 -9.94
N SER A 96 27.61 2.09 -10.08
CA SER A 96 28.58 2.97 -9.42
C SER A 96 28.52 4.45 -9.86
N SER A 97 27.74 4.78 -10.88
CA SER A 97 27.52 6.16 -11.32
C SER A 97 26.27 6.81 -10.72
N ALA A 98 25.42 6.03 -10.05
CA ALA A 98 24.26 6.54 -9.34
C ALA A 98 24.69 7.15 -8.00
N ASP A 99 24.31 8.41 -7.77
CA ASP A 99 24.47 9.06 -6.48
C ASP A 99 23.35 8.63 -5.52
N SER A 100 23.64 8.65 -4.22
CA SER A 100 22.61 8.48 -3.18
C SER A 100 21.52 9.56 -3.30
N SER A 101 20.26 9.19 -3.10
CA SER A 101 19.09 10.08 -3.18
C SER A 101 18.08 9.78 -2.07
N TYR A 102 17.16 10.71 -1.81
CA TYR A 102 16.03 10.44 -0.89
C TYR A 102 14.96 9.57 -1.57
N GLU A 103 14.82 9.76 -2.88
CA GLU A 103 13.79 9.16 -3.71
C GLU A 103 14.38 8.15 -4.70
N ASN A 104 13.63 7.07 -4.94
CA ASN A 104 13.93 6.12 -6.00
C ASN A 104 12.68 5.86 -6.83
N ALA A 105 12.69 6.40 -8.06
CA ALA A 105 11.66 6.15 -9.04
C ALA A 105 11.91 4.82 -9.77
N VAL A 106 10.90 3.96 -9.77
CA VAL A 106 10.96 2.62 -10.34
C VAL A 106 9.84 2.45 -11.35
N SER A 107 10.16 1.78 -12.46
CA SER A 107 9.19 1.22 -13.39
C SER A 107 9.27 -0.30 -13.30
N SER A 108 8.15 -0.93 -13.00
CA SER A 108 8.06 -2.37 -12.81
C SER A 108 7.01 -2.97 -13.73
N LYS A 109 7.35 -4.11 -14.32
CA LYS A 109 6.43 -4.89 -15.15
C LYS A 109 5.65 -5.82 -14.24
N GLU A 110 4.33 -5.73 -14.35
CA GLU A 110 3.42 -6.47 -13.51
C GLU A 110 2.52 -7.42 -14.29
N ASN A 111 1.80 -8.25 -13.54
CA ASN A 111 0.68 -9.03 -14.05
C ASN A 111 -0.32 -9.27 -12.90
N ILE A 112 -0.93 -8.19 -12.42
CA ILE A 112 -1.90 -8.23 -11.31
C ILE A 112 -3.30 -8.27 -11.92
N LEU A 113 -3.99 -9.42 -11.86
CA LEU A 113 -5.33 -9.53 -12.42
C LEU A 113 -6.34 -8.70 -11.60
N SER A 114 -7.48 -8.41 -12.21
CA SER A 114 -8.60 -7.79 -11.52
C SER A 114 -8.99 -8.56 -10.25
N GLY A 115 -9.12 -7.85 -9.14
CA GLY A 115 -9.46 -8.38 -7.82
C GLY A 115 -8.33 -9.16 -7.13
N GLN A 116 -7.10 -9.11 -7.65
CA GLN A 116 -5.97 -9.82 -7.04
C GLN A 116 -5.09 -8.90 -6.20
N THR A 117 -4.58 -9.48 -5.11
CA THR A 117 -3.41 -8.99 -4.39
C THR A 117 -2.18 -9.68 -4.96
N GLU A 118 -1.10 -8.94 -5.14
CA GLU A 118 0.18 -9.49 -5.53
C GLU A 118 0.67 -10.54 -4.53
N GLU A 119 1.25 -11.59 -5.08
CA GLU A 119 1.87 -12.66 -4.31
C GLU A 119 3.20 -13.01 -4.98
N TYR A 120 4.20 -12.15 -4.76
CA TYR A 120 5.56 -12.39 -5.25
C TYR A 120 6.54 -12.53 -4.09
N ARG A 121 7.71 -13.12 -4.38
CA ARG A 121 8.80 -13.24 -3.41
C ARG A 121 9.95 -12.34 -3.83
N GLY A 122 10.50 -11.59 -2.87
CA GLY A 122 11.61 -10.67 -3.07
C GLY A 122 11.14 -9.22 -3.04
N GLY A 123 11.98 -8.32 -3.55
CA GLY A 123 11.67 -6.89 -3.62
C GLY A 123 12.91 -6.06 -3.88
N TRP A 124 12.86 -4.77 -3.54
CA TRP A 124 13.96 -3.86 -3.80
C TRP A 124 15.08 -4.04 -2.77
N SER A 125 16.22 -4.59 -3.20
CA SER A 125 17.35 -4.85 -2.29
C SER A 125 17.97 -3.54 -1.81
N LEU A 126 18.32 -3.47 -0.53
CA LEU A 126 18.98 -2.32 0.07
C LEU A 126 20.45 -2.65 0.33
N TYR A 127 21.34 -1.71 0.01
CA TYR A 127 22.76 -1.87 0.26
C TYR A 127 23.07 -1.74 1.76
N ASP A 128 23.56 -2.82 2.36
CA ASP A 128 24.05 -2.84 3.73
C ASP A 128 25.52 -3.24 3.73
N GLY A 129 26.40 -2.30 4.08
CA GLY A 129 27.86 -2.52 4.09
C GLY A 129 28.35 -3.47 5.18
N GLU A 130 27.54 -3.80 6.19
CA GLU A 130 27.85 -4.78 7.23
C GLU A 130 27.57 -6.21 6.77
N VAL A 131 26.51 -6.38 5.98
CA VAL A 131 26.09 -7.68 5.42
C VAL A 131 26.81 -7.96 4.10
N MET A 132 26.88 -7.00 3.19
CA MET A 132 27.43 -7.13 1.83
C MET A 132 28.97 -6.95 1.79
N LYS A 133 29.70 -7.81 2.50
CA LYS A 133 31.16 -7.68 2.70
C LYS A 133 32.01 -7.76 1.43
N ASP A 134 31.48 -8.38 0.38
CA ASP A 134 32.17 -8.56 -0.91
C ASP A 134 31.98 -7.37 -1.86
N PHE A 135 31.14 -6.40 -1.50
CA PHE A 135 30.90 -5.18 -2.28
C PHE A 135 31.85 -4.04 -1.87
N PRO A 136 32.19 -3.11 -2.80
CA PRO A 136 32.96 -1.92 -2.46
C PRO A 136 32.24 -1.12 -1.38
N LYS A 137 32.94 -0.81 -0.27
CA LYS A 137 32.36 -0.05 0.83
C LYS A 137 32.05 1.39 0.42
N VAL A 138 30.78 1.71 0.25
CA VAL A 138 30.26 3.07 0.16
C VAL A 138 29.60 3.42 1.49
N GLY A 139 30.41 3.72 2.52
CA GLY A 139 29.89 3.96 3.87
C GLY A 139 29.22 2.73 4.51
N ASP A 140 28.22 2.95 5.37
CA ASP A 140 27.35 1.90 5.94
C ASP A 140 26.12 1.59 5.06
N GLY A 141 25.84 2.43 4.05
CA GLY A 141 24.74 2.27 3.10
C GLY A 141 23.37 2.73 3.62
N GLY A 142 23.27 3.14 4.88
CA GLY A 142 22.02 3.59 5.52
C GLY A 142 20.93 2.52 5.68
N ALA A 143 21.01 1.36 5.02
CA ALA A 143 19.99 0.33 5.04
C ALA A 143 19.67 -0.21 6.44
N SER A 144 20.69 -0.32 7.30
CA SER A 144 20.53 -0.77 8.69
C SER A 144 19.75 0.20 9.57
N GLN A 145 19.56 1.44 9.12
CA GLN A 145 18.79 2.47 9.82
C GLN A 145 17.34 2.56 9.32
N VAL A 146 17.03 1.96 8.16
CA VAL A 146 15.69 2.05 7.58
C VAL A 146 14.70 1.33 8.50
N THR A 147 13.68 2.06 8.92
CA THR A 147 12.60 1.58 9.79
C THR A 147 11.24 1.71 9.12
N TYR A 148 11.02 2.80 8.37
CA TYR A 148 9.80 3.02 7.62
C TYR A 148 10.11 3.26 6.15
N VAL A 149 9.22 2.77 5.29
CA VAL A 149 9.26 3.00 3.84
C VAL A 149 7.92 3.58 3.43
N LEU A 150 7.94 4.61 2.61
CA LEU A 150 6.75 5.08 1.92
C LEU A 150 6.89 4.78 0.42
N VAL A 151 5.83 4.25 -0.16
CA VAL A 151 5.71 3.97 -1.59
C VAL A 151 4.51 4.72 -2.14
N CYS A 152 4.69 5.38 -3.27
CA CYS A 152 3.61 6.08 -3.96
C CYS A 152 3.60 5.74 -5.44
N LEU A 153 2.46 5.20 -5.91
CA LEU A 153 2.21 5.03 -7.33
C LEU A 153 2.17 6.40 -8.00
N GLN A 154 2.93 6.55 -9.07
CA GLN A 154 2.88 7.67 -10.00
C GLN A 154 1.93 7.36 -11.16
N LYS A 155 2.06 6.15 -11.73
CA LYS A 155 1.38 5.74 -12.96
C LYS A 155 1.10 4.25 -12.95
N VAL A 156 -0.01 3.85 -13.56
CA VAL A 156 -0.40 2.46 -13.74
C VAL A 156 -0.87 2.26 -15.18
N MET A 157 -0.33 1.27 -15.86
CA MET A 157 -0.75 0.88 -17.21
C MET A 157 -1.53 -0.44 -17.15
N PHE A 158 -2.68 -0.45 -17.81
CA PHE A 158 -3.57 -1.62 -17.89
C PHE A 158 -3.40 -2.37 -19.21
N GLU A 159 -3.80 -3.65 -19.23
CA GLU A 159 -3.70 -4.52 -20.40
C GLU A 159 -4.42 -4.00 -21.65
N ASP A 160 -5.46 -3.17 -21.48
CA ASP A 160 -6.24 -2.56 -22.57
C ASP A 160 -5.58 -1.29 -23.14
N GLY A 161 -4.41 -0.91 -22.62
CA GLY A 161 -3.65 0.28 -23.00
C GLY A 161 -4.07 1.55 -22.28
N THR A 162 -5.09 1.51 -21.41
CA THR A 162 -5.43 2.67 -20.58
C THR A 162 -4.36 2.91 -19.51
N VAL A 163 -4.16 4.18 -19.17
CA VAL A 163 -3.14 4.61 -18.20
C VAL A 163 -3.81 5.45 -17.13
N TRP A 164 -3.65 5.10 -15.87
CA TRP A 164 -4.02 5.96 -14.75
C TRP A 164 -2.77 6.69 -14.24
N GLU A 165 -2.90 7.99 -14.01
CA GLU A 165 -1.87 8.83 -13.40
C GLU A 165 -2.38 9.33 -12.05
N ASN A 166 -1.52 9.26 -11.04
CA ASN A 166 -1.87 9.67 -9.69
C ASN A 166 -1.89 11.21 -9.61
N PRO A 167 -3.06 11.85 -9.43
CA PRO A 167 -3.16 13.31 -9.40
C PRO A 167 -2.47 13.94 -8.19
N ASP A 168 -2.24 13.17 -7.13
CA ASP A 168 -1.65 13.64 -5.88
C ASP A 168 -0.13 13.37 -5.80
N TYR A 169 0.47 12.75 -6.82
CA TYR A 169 1.86 12.32 -6.81
C TYR A 169 2.85 13.46 -6.53
N ASP A 170 2.73 14.58 -7.24
CA ASP A 170 3.65 15.72 -7.06
C ASP A 170 3.52 16.34 -5.66
N ASN A 171 2.30 16.42 -5.14
CA ASN A 171 2.05 16.91 -3.78
C ASN A 171 2.62 15.94 -2.73
N TRP A 172 2.47 14.64 -2.95
CA TRP A 172 3.05 13.60 -2.10
C TRP A 172 4.58 13.73 -2.07
N LEU A 173 5.22 13.84 -3.24
CA LEU A 173 6.67 13.95 -3.31
C LEU A 173 7.19 15.23 -2.62
N MET A 174 6.51 16.36 -2.81
CA MET A 174 6.84 17.62 -2.13
C MET A 174 6.68 17.54 -0.60
N THR A 175 5.71 16.75 -0.14
CA THR A 175 5.40 16.58 1.28
C THR A 175 6.44 15.72 1.99
N TYR A 176 6.84 14.61 1.38
CA TYR A 176 7.62 13.57 2.06
C TYR A 176 9.10 13.55 1.69
N ALA A 177 9.47 13.81 0.43
CA ALA A 177 10.85 13.58 -0.04
C ALA A 177 11.85 14.51 0.67
N GLY A 178 12.79 13.91 1.41
CA GLY A 178 13.79 14.64 2.16
C GLY A 178 13.23 15.51 3.29
N LYS A 179 12.01 15.23 3.77
CA LYS A 179 11.36 15.93 4.89
C LYS A 179 11.23 15.02 6.10
N GLU A 180 11.50 15.53 7.29
CA GLU A 180 11.15 14.85 8.53
C GLU A 180 9.63 14.65 8.59
N THR A 181 9.21 13.46 9.00
CA THR A 181 7.80 13.05 9.00
C THR A 181 7.43 12.50 10.38
N GLU A 182 6.23 12.82 10.85
CA GLU A 182 5.75 12.36 12.15
C GLU A 182 5.64 10.83 12.19
N ILE A 183 6.06 10.21 13.29
CA ILE A 183 6.07 8.75 13.44
C ILE A 183 4.68 8.14 13.28
N GLU A 184 3.65 8.79 13.83
CA GLU A 184 2.27 8.32 13.72
C GLU A 184 1.83 8.24 12.25
N GLU A 185 2.24 9.21 11.43
CA GLU A 185 1.93 9.24 10.01
C GLU A 185 2.63 8.10 9.26
N LEU A 186 3.92 7.87 9.53
CA LEU A 186 4.68 6.75 8.95
C LEU A 186 4.09 5.39 9.34
N GLN A 187 3.70 5.21 10.60
CA GLN A 187 3.13 3.97 11.12
C GLN A 187 1.72 3.68 10.61
N THR A 188 0.97 4.70 10.19
CA THR A 188 -0.42 4.57 9.75
C THR A 188 -0.62 4.83 8.26
N TYR A 189 0.47 4.99 7.50
CA TYR A 189 0.43 5.26 6.07
C TYR A 189 -0.24 4.13 5.27
N TYR A 190 -0.06 2.89 5.70
CA TYR A 190 -0.63 1.71 5.04
C TYR A 190 -1.86 1.16 5.78
N PRO A 191 -2.85 0.62 5.05
CA PRO A 191 -2.93 0.52 3.59
C PRO A 191 -3.21 1.89 2.94
N HIS A 192 -2.52 2.18 1.84
CA HIS A 192 -2.67 3.43 1.10
C HIS A 192 -3.56 3.22 -0.13
N ARG A 193 -4.65 3.99 -0.23
CA ARG A 193 -5.67 3.80 -1.29
C ARG A 193 -5.58 4.85 -2.37
N TYR A 194 -5.49 4.41 -3.62
CA TYR A 194 -5.61 5.24 -4.81
C TYR A 194 -6.99 5.11 -5.42
N ASP A 195 -7.68 6.23 -5.62
CA ASP A 195 -8.93 6.26 -6.36
C ASP A 195 -8.64 6.39 -7.86
N THR A 196 -9.06 5.40 -8.64
CA THR A 196 -8.83 5.37 -10.09
C THR A 196 -10.05 5.84 -10.89
N THR A 197 -11.06 6.42 -10.23
CA THR A 197 -12.30 6.89 -10.86
C THR A 197 -12.28 8.38 -11.29
N GLY A 198 -11.13 9.05 -11.17
CA GLY A 198 -10.90 10.45 -11.58
C GLY A 198 -10.52 10.63 -13.06
N LYS A 199 -10.83 11.82 -13.63
CA LYS A 199 -10.65 12.18 -15.05
C LYS A 199 -9.22 11.88 -15.55
N GLN A 200 -9.14 11.10 -16.64
CA GLN A 200 -7.98 11.06 -17.52
C GLN A 200 -7.66 12.51 -17.99
N PRO A 201 -6.38 12.94 -18.01
CA PRO A 201 -6.00 14.15 -18.73
C PRO A 201 -6.48 14.01 -20.17
N GLN A 202 -7.31 14.94 -20.63
CA GLN A 202 -7.74 14.95 -22.03
C GLN A 202 -6.50 15.11 -22.90
N GLU A 203 -6.30 14.20 -23.86
CA GLU A 203 -5.44 14.46 -24.99
C GLU A 203 -5.86 15.82 -25.57
N GLU A 204 -4.95 16.79 -25.57
CA GLU A 204 -5.15 18.04 -26.31
C GLU A 204 -5.29 17.68 -27.79
N GLU A 205 -6.53 17.50 -28.25
CA GLU A 205 -6.86 17.53 -29.66
C GLU A 205 -6.41 18.90 -30.18
N ASN A 206 -5.26 18.92 -30.85
CA ASN A 206 -4.83 20.03 -31.67
C ASN A 206 -5.87 20.21 -32.79
N GLU A 207 -6.89 21.04 -32.56
CA GLU A 207 -7.68 21.66 -33.61
C GLU A 207 -6.73 22.54 -34.44
N ILE A 208 -6.13 21.96 -35.48
CA ILE A 208 -5.54 22.70 -36.57
C ILE A 208 -6.71 23.40 -37.26
N GLY A 209 -6.90 24.67 -36.91
CA GLY A 209 -7.86 25.54 -37.55
C GLY A 209 -7.65 25.53 -39.06
N ASN A 210 -8.66 25.06 -39.79
CA ASN A 210 -8.82 25.31 -41.22
C ASN A 210 -8.91 26.84 -41.41
N ILE A 211 -7.84 27.44 -41.89
CA ILE A 211 -7.87 28.81 -42.40
C ILE A 211 -8.22 28.73 -43.88
N ASP A 212 -9.51 28.76 -44.18
CA ASP A 212 -9.98 29.18 -45.50
C ASP A 212 -9.97 30.72 -45.55
N GLN A 213 -8.96 31.29 -46.23
CA GLN A 213 -9.05 32.56 -46.97
C GLN A 213 -8.11 32.56 -48.16
#